data_AF-A0A2X1NQ60-F1
#
_entry.id   AF-A0A2X1NQ60-F1
#
_cell.length_a   1.000
_cell.length_b   1.000
_cell.length_c   1.000
_cell.angle_alpha   90.00
_cell.angle_beta   90.00
_cell.angle_gamma   90.00
#
_symmetry.space_group_name_H-M   'P 1'
#
loop_
_entity.id
_entity.type
_entity.pdbx_description
1 polymer ?
#
loop_
_entity_poly.entity_id
_entity_poly.type
_entity_poly.pdbx_seq_one_letter_code
_entity_poly.pdbx_strand_id
1 'polypeptide(L)'
;MGVPLDKNGWPDVDHNGETRLTDVFMIGDVQRGPSSIVAAVGTARRATDAILSRENIRSHQNDKYWNNVNPAEIYQRKGDISITLVNSDDRDAFVAQEAARCLECNYVCSKCVDVCPNRANVSIAVPGFPEPFPDAAPRRLL
;
A
#
# COMPACT_ATOMS: atom_id res chain seq x y z
N MET A 1 -22.08 17.53 4.26
CA MET A 1 -21.11 17.77 3.17
C MET A 1 -21.75 18.02 1.80
N GLY A 2 -23.08 18.05 1.64
CA GLY A 2 -23.72 18.52 0.38
C GLY A 2 -23.47 17.66 -0.88
N VAL A 3 -22.79 16.52 -0.74
CA VAL A 3 -22.52 15.59 -1.83
C VAL A 3 -23.82 14.86 -2.19
N PRO A 4 -24.29 14.95 -3.45
CA PRO A 4 -25.50 14.26 -3.88
C PRO A 4 -25.29 12.75 -3.90
N LEU A 5 -26.37 12.01 -3.67
CA LEU A 5 -26.37 10.56 -3.70
C LEU A 5 -27.12 10.05 -4.94
N ASP A 6 -26.74 8.87 -5.41
CA ASP A 6 -27.45 8.12 -6.44
C ASP A 6 -28.73 7.47 -5.86
N LYS A 7 -29.46 6.76 -6.72
CA LYS A 7 -30.69 6.05 -6.34
C LYS A 7 -30.50 4.94 -5.29
N ASN A 8 -29.28 4.50 -5.06
CA ASN A 8 -28.92 3.44 -4.11
C ASN A 8 -28.37 4.02 -2.79
N GLY A 9 -28.27 5.34 -2.66
CA GLY A 9 -27.73 6.01 -1.48
C GLY A 9 -26.20 6.11 -1.46
N TRP A 10 -25.53 5.81 -2.57
CA TRP A 10 -24.09 6.01 -2.71
C TRP A 10 -23.78 7.43 -3.21
N PRO A 11 -22.62 8.01 -2.88
CA PRO A 11 -22.19 9.27 -3.48
C PRO A 11 -22.21 9.19 -5.00
N ASP A 12 -22.83 10.17 -5.64
CA ASP A 12 -22.82 10.30 -7.09
C ASP A 12 -21.46 10.84 -7.54
N VAL A 13 -20.65 9.94 -8.09
CA VAL A 13 -19.27 10.19 -8.52
C VAL A 13 -19.03 9.74 -9.96
N ASP A 14 -18.11 10.42 -10.62
CA ASP A 14 -17.66 10.05 -11.96
C ASP A 14 -16.66 8.87 -11.95
N HIS A 15 -16.10 8.55 -13.11
CA HIS A 15 -15.10 7.48 -13.28
C HIS A 15 -13.79 7.69 -12.48
N ASN A 16 -13.42 8.94 -12.20
CA ASN A 16 -12.26 9.32 -11.41
C ASN A 16 -12.58 9.38 -9.91
N GLY A 17 -13.85 9.29 -9.53
CA GLY A 17 -14.31 9.44 -8.15
C GLY A 17 -14.62 10.89 -7.78
N GLU A 18 -14.66 11.82 -8.74
CA GLU A 18 -15.07 13.20 -8.47
C GLU A 18 -16.58 13.27 -8.27
N THR A 19 -17.01 13.97 -7.22
CA THR A 19 -18.43 14.21 -6.95
C THR A 19 -18.97 15.33 -7.84
N ARG A 20 -20.26 15.64 -7.74
CA ARG A 20 -20.81 16.86 -8.37
C ARG A 20 -20.31 18.17 -7.78
N LEU A 21 -19.63 18.13 -6.62
CA LEU A 21 -18.92 19.27 -6.08
C LEU A 21 -17.50 19.27 -6.65
N THR A 22 -17.15 20.34 -7.34
CA THR A 22 -15.82 20.52 -7.93
C THR A 22 -14.72 20.35 -6.88
N ASP A 23 -13.66 19.63 -7.25
CA ASP A 23 -12.49 19.37 -6.41
C ASP A 23 -12.77 18.51 -5.16
N VAL A 24 -13.95 17.90 -5.08
CA VAL A 24 -14.30 16.96 -4.02
C VAL A 24 -14.38 15.56 -4.59
N PHE A 25 -13.49 14.68 -4.11
CA PHE A 25 -13.38 13.30 -4.55
C PHE A 25 -13.77 12.33 -3.44
N MET A 26 -14.35 11.20 -3.81
CA MET A 26 -14.64 10.09 -2.91
C MET A 26 -14.05 8.80 -3.46
N ILE A 27 -13.34 8.05 -2.63
CA ILE A 27 -12.54 6.89 -3.01
C ILE A 27 -12.81 5.71 -2.08
N GLY A 28 -12.59 4.49 -2.57
CA GLY A 28 -12.80 3.27 -1.81
C GLY A 28 -14.26 2.87 -1.68
N ASP A 29 -14.56 2.11 -0.62
CA ASP A 29 -15.84 1.45 -0.39
C ASP A 29 -17.02 2.43 -0.33
N VAL A 30 -16.78 3.71 -0.03
CA VAL A 30 -17.82 4.73 -0.01
C VAL A 30 -18.52 4.87 -1.36
N GLN A 31 -17.88 4.52 -2.48
CA GLN A 31 -18.48 4.67 -3.81
C GLN A 31 -19.62 3.68 -4.08
N ARG A 32 -19.53 2.44 -3.56
CA ARG A 32 -20.39 1.31 -3.98
C ARG A 32 -20.59 0.21 -2.93
N GLY A 33 -20.05 0.39 -1.72
CA GLY A 33 -20.03 -0.62 -0.66
C GLY A 33 -18.73 -1.41 -0.59
N PRO A 34 -18.68 -2.43 0.29
CA PRO A 34 -17.46 -3.17 0.62
C PRO A 34 -16.75 -3.74 -0.61
N SER A 35 -15.43 -3.54 -0.68
CA SER A 35 -14.59 -4.03 -1.77
C SER A 35 -13.25 -4.55 -1.27
N SER A 36 -12.37 -4.94 -2.20
CA SER A 36 -11.00 -5.29 -1.86
C SER A 36 -10.16 -4.02 -1.64
N ILE A 37 -9.15 -4.11 -0.76
CA ILE A 37 -8.16 -3.04 -0.55
C ILE A 37 -7.54 -2.59 -1.89
N VAL A 38 -7.25 -3.54 -2.78
CA VAL A 38 -6.69 -3.25 -4.11
C VAL A 38 -7.63 -2.41 -4.97
N ALA A 39 -8.94 -2.69 -4.92
CA ALA A 39 -9.94 -1.88 -5.62
C ALA A 39 -10.02 -0.46 -5.06
N ALA A 40 -9.96 -0.30 -3.72
CA ALA A 40 -9.94 1.00 -3.08
C ALA A 40 -8.69 1.81 -3.48
N VAL A 41 -7.51 1.20 -3.45
CA VAL A 41 -6.26 1.82 -3.94
C VAL A 41 -6.37 2.21 -5.41
N GLY A 42 -6.98 1.36 -6.24
CA GLY A 42 -7.22 1.66 -7.65
C GLY A 42 -8.11 2.90 -7.86
N THR A 43 -9.15 3.09 -7.04
CA THR A 43 -9.98 4.31 -7.07
C THR A 43 -9.22 5.54 -6.59
N ALA A 44 -8.40 5.40 -5.54
CA ALA A 44 -7.56 6.47 -5.02
C ALA A 44 -6.59 6.97 -6.09
N ARG A 45 -5.94 6.05 -6.81
CA ARG A 45 -5.00 6.37 -7.88
C ARG A 45 -5.64 7.23 -8.97
N ARG A 46 -6.83 6.87 -9.45
CA ARG A 46 -7.54 7.66 -10.48
C ARG A 46 -7.90 9.06 -10.01
N ALA A 47 -8.38 9.19 -8.77
CA ALA A 47 -8.68 10.49 -8.19
C ALA A 47 -7.42 11.36 -8.09
N THR A 48 -6.31 10.79 -7.60
CA THR A 48 -5.02 11.49 -7.50
C THR A 48 -4.49 11.90 -8.87
N ASP A 49 -4.57 11.04 -9.87
CA ASP A 49 -4.13 11.36 -11.23
C ASP A 49 -4.94 12.53 -11.82
N ALA A 50 -6.25 12.57 -11.59
CA ALA A 50 -7.11 13.67 -12.00
C ALA A 50 -6.74 14.99 -11.29
N ILE A 51 -6.49 14.95 -9.98
CA ILE A 51 -6.04 16.11 -9.19
C ILE A 51 -4.69 16.63 -9.71
N LEU A 52 -3.69 15.76 -9.85
CA LEU A 52 -2.36 16.16 -10.31
C LEU A 52 -2.41 16.78 -11.71
N SER A 53 -3.22 16.22 -12.61
CA SER A 53 -3.43 16.78 -13.94
C SER A 53 -4.07 18.17 -13.88
N ARG A 54 -5.05 18.39 -12.99
CA ARG A 54 -5.74 19.68 -12.85
C ARG A 54 -4.83 20.75 -12.25
N GLU A 55 -4.03 20.38 -11.25
CA GLU A 55 -3.06 21.27 -10.58
C GLU A 55 -1.78 21.50 -11.39
N ASN A 56 -1.67 20.92 -12.59
CA ASN A 56 -0.46 20.98 -13.42
C ASN A 56 0.80 20.52 -12.67
N ILE A 57 0.65 19.53 -11.78
CA ILE A 57 1.74 18.93 -11.02
C ILE A 57 2.23 17.72 -11.80
N ARG A 58 3.53 17.72 -12.13
CA ARG A 58 4.15 16.60 -12.83
C ARG A 58 4.06 15.34 -11.97
N SER A 59 3.40 14.32 -12.51
CA SER A 59 3.36 12.98 -11.97
C SER A 59 4.50 12.14 -12.56
N HIS A 60 5.25 11.45 -11.70
CA HIS A 60 6.25 10.45 -12.10
C HIS A 60 5.63 9.08 -12.41
N GLN A 61 4.30 8.96 -12.36
CA GLN A 61 3.62 7.65 -12.45
C GLN A 61 3.73 6.98 -13.82
N ASN A 62 3.97 7.75 -14.88
CA ASN A 62 4.20 7.23 -16.24
C ASN A 62 5.68 6.95 -16.54
N ASP A 63 6.59 7.26 -15.61
CA ASP A 63 7.97 6.83 -15.69
C ASP A 63 7.99 5.32 -15.38
N LYS A 64 7.70 4.49 -16.39
CA LYS A 64 7.69 3.03 -16.25
C LYS A 64 9.06 2.57 -15.77
N TYR A 65 9.14 2.26 -14.48
CA TYR A 65 10.34 1.69 -13.88
C TYR A 65 10.25 0.17 -13.97
N TRP A 66 11.21 -0.45 -14.63
CA TRP A 66 11.36 -1.90 -14.61
C TRP A 66 12.02 -2.27 -13.29
N ASN A 67 11.21 -2.63 -12.31
CA ASN A 67 11.69 -3.18 -11.05
C ASN A 67 12.09 -4.63 -11.30
N ASN A 68 13.39 -4.87 -11.49
CA ASN A 68 13.96 -6.20 -11.73
C ASN A 68 14.23 -6.87 -10.37
N VAL A 69 13.16 -7.17 -9.64
CA VAL A 69 13.23 -7.56 -8.23
C VAL A 69 12.99 -9.06 -8.13
N ASN A 70 13.77 -9.72 -7.29
CA ASN A 70 13.59 -11.13 -7.01
C ASN A 70 12.45 -11.31 -5.98
N PRO A 71 11.35 -12.02 -6.28
CA PRO A 71 10.28 -12.26 -5.32
C PRO A 71 10.75 -12.83 -3.97
N ALA A 72 11.79 -13.66 -3.97
CA ALA A 72 12.36 -14.21 -2.74
C ALA A 72 12.89 -13.11 -1.80
N GLU A 73 13.55 -12.08 -2.33
CA GLU A 73 14.03 -10.93 -1.54
C GLU A 73 12.87 -10.11 -0.96
N ILE A 74 11.77 -10.01 -1.72
CA ILE A 74 10.55 -9.35 -1.25
C ILE A 74 9.95 -10.11 -0.07
N TYR A 75 9.83 -11.45 -0.18
CA TYR A 75 9.29 -12.28 0.90
C TYR A 75 10.14 -12.23 2.16
N GLN A 76 11.46 -12.07 2.05
CA GLN A 76 12.34 -11.93 3.20
C GLN A 76 12.07 -10.67 4.02
N ARG A 77 11.50 -9.59 3.44
CA ARG A 77 11.14 -8.36 4.19
C ARG A 77 9.89 -8.52 5.07
N LYS A 78 9.11 -9.58 4.90
CA LYS A 78 7.87 -9.80 5.66
C LYS A 78 8.15 -9.95 7.15
N GLY A 79 7.39 -9.21 7.97
CA GLY A 79 7.53 -9.26 9.42
C GLY A 79 8.91 -8.80 9.92
N ASP A 80 9.67 -8.06 9.11
CA ASP A 80 10.91 -7.44 9.57
C ASP A 80 10.60 -6.32 10.57
N ILE A 81 11.14 -6.42 11.78
CA ILE A 81 10.94 -5.44 12.84
C ILE A 81 12.26 -4.75 13.09
N SER A 82 12.36 -3.49 12.66
CA SER A 82 13.52 -2.66 12.99
C SER A 82 13.53 -2.35 14.49
N ILE A 83 14.56 -2.81 15.19
CA ILE A 83 14.73 -2.58 16.63
C ILE A 83 15.10 -1.12 16.91
N THR A 84 15.84 -0.50 16.01
CA THR A 84 16.19 0.92 16.08
C THR A 84 15.19 1.72 15.26
N LEU A 85 14.48 2.64 15.88
CA LEU A 85 13.60 3.57 15.19
C LEU A 85 14.38 4.82 14.82
N VAL A 86 14.39 5.16 13.53
CA VAL A 86 14.89 6.45 13.07
C VAL A 86 13.81 7.50 13.32
N ASN A 87 14.18 8.62 13.94
CA ASN A 87 13.25 9.73 14.15
C ASN A 87 12.95 10.40 12.80
N SER A 88 11.69 10.79 12.57
CA SER A 88 11.24 11.56 11.42
C SER A 88 11.97 12.89 11.20
N ASP A 89 12.66 13.43 12.23
CA ASP A 89 13.51 14.61 12.12
C ASP A 89 14.68 14.41 11.15
N ASP A 90 15.20 13.18 11.05
CA ASP A 90 16.16 12.78 10.00
C ASP A 90 15.38 12.17 8.84
N ARG A 91 14.97 13.02 7.90
CA ARG A 91 14.07 12.63 6.81
C ARG A 91 14.67 11.56 5.91
N ASP A 92 15.96 11.63 5.60
CA ASP A 92 16.58 10.73 4.63
C ASP A 92 16.76 9.33 5.23
N ALA A 93 17.26 9.25 6.48
CA ALA A 93 17.34 7.98 7.20
C ALA A 93 15.93 7.42 7.50
N PHE A 94 15.00 8.33 7.84
CA PHE A 94 13.55 8.24 7.73
C PHE A 94 13.05 7.31 6.63
N VAL A 95 13.12 7.89 5.44
CA VAL A 95 12.62 7.33 4.20
C VAL A 95 13.35 6.04 3.85
N ALA A 96 14.66 5.95 4.09
CA ALA A 96 15.41 4.72 3.82
C ALA A 96 14.89 3.54 4.66
N GLN A 97 14.64 3.76 5.96
CA GLN A 97 14.09 2.74 6.85
C GLN A 97 12.63 2.36 6.51
N GLU A 98 11.83 3.31 6.05
CA GLU A 98 10.47 3.04 5.57
C GLU A 98 10.47 2.29 4.23
N ALA A 99 11.35 2.66 3.29
CA ALA A 99 11.43 1.99 2.00
C ALA A 99 11.89 0.53 2.14
N ALA A 100 12.80 0.25 3.07
CA ALA A 100 13.35 -1.09 3.31
C ALA A 100 12.29 -2.14 3.71
N ARG A 101 11.14 -1.74 4.26
CA ARG A 101 10.06 -2.66 4.65
C ARG A 101 8.98 -2.84 3.58
N CYS A 102 9.01 -2.07 2.49
CA CYS A 102 8.01 -2.15 1.42
C CYS A 102 8.00 -3.56 0.82
N LEU A 103 6.82 -4.15 0.58
CA LEU A 103 6.69 -5.47 -0.07
C LEU A 103 6.41 -5.38 -1.57
N GLU A 104 6.55 -4.20 -2.17
CA GLU A 104 6.41 -4.00 -3.62
C GLU A 104 5.15 -4.66 -4.20
N CYS A 105 4.00 -4.29 -3.64
CA CYS A 105 2.71 -4.85 -4.02
C CYS A 105 2.31 -4.60 -5.49
N ASN A 106 3.03 -3.70 -6.17
CA ASN A 106 2.96 -3.47 -7.61
C ASN A 106 3.61 -4.59 -8.44
N TYR A 107 4.52 -5.38 -7.85
CA TYR A 107 5.24 -6.48 -8.52
C TYR A 107 4.82 -7.86 -7.98
N VAL A 108 4.73 -8.02 -6.65
CA VAL A 108 4.23 -9.26 -6.03
C VAL A 108 3.01 -8.93 -5.18
N CYS A 109 1.86 -9.54 -5.47
CA CYS A 109 0.69 -9.39 -4.62
C CYS A 109 0.96 -10.06 -3.25
N SER A 110 1.37 -9.26 -2.27
CA SER A 110 1.54 -9.65 -0.87
C SER A 110 0.51 -8.92 -0.02
N LYS A 111 0.02 -9.57 1.05
CA LYS A 111 -0.95 -8.96 1.95
C LYS A 111 -0.35 -7.68 2.55
N CYS A 112 -1.01 -6.53 2.37
CA CYS A 112 -0.51 -5.24 2.87
C CYS A 112 -0.33 -5.22 4.39
N VAL A 113 -0.94 -6.14 5.14
CA VAL A 113 -0.71 -6.27 6.58
C VAL A 113 0.63 -6.89 6.92
N ASP A 114 1.27 -7.61 6.00
CA ASP A 114 2.58 -8.26 6.21
C ASP A 114 3.74 -7.24 6.24
N VAL A 115 3.52 -5.99 5.74
CA VAL A 115 4.49 -4.87 5.89
C VAL A 115 4.51 -4.29 7.30
N CYS A 116 3.41 -4.48 8.05
CA CYS A 116 3.28 -3.87 9.37
C CYS A 116 4.30 -4.55 10.29
N PRO A 117 5.07 -3.79 11.10
CA PRO A 117 5.97 -4.33 12.12
C PRO A 117 5.19 -4.96 13.30
N ASN A 118 3.99 -5.45 13.03
CA ASN A 118 3.21 -6.23 13.95
C ASN A 118 3.93 -7.55 14.19
N ARG A 119 4.23 -7.83 15.46
CA ARG A 119 4.83 -9.10 15.90
C ARG A 119 4.04 -10.33 15.47
N ALA A 120 2.75 -10.19 15.14
CA ALA A 120 1.95 -11.27 14.56
C ALA A 120 2.42 -11.75 13.17
N ASN A 121 3.26 -10.97 12.48
CA ASN A 121 3.81 -11.31 11.17
C ASN A 121 5.21 -11.94 11.24
N VAL A 122 5.79 -12.07 12.44
CA VAL A 122 7.10 -12.71 12.61
C VAL A 122 6.95 -14.22 12.51
N SER A 123 7.64 -14.83 11.54
CA SER A 123 7.78 -16.29 11.47
C SER A 123 8.75 -16.76 12.55
N ILE A 124 8.32 -17.71 13.37
CA ILE A 124 9.15 -18.35 14.41
C ILE A 124 9.40 -19.78 14.01
N ALA A 125 10.67 -20.14 13.86
CA ALA A 125 11.08 -21.52 13.60
C ALA A 125 10.73 -22.40 14.81
N VAL A 126 9.88 -23.41 14.60
CA VAL A 126 9.52 -24.40 15.62
C VAL A 126 10.18 -25.73 15.26
N PRO A 127 11.02 -26.32 16.13
CA PRO A 127 11.64 -27.62 15.86
C PRO A 127 10.61 -28.69 15.51
N GLY A 128 10.85 -29.42 14.43
CA GLY A 128 9.95 -30.48 13.95
C GLY A 128 8.80 -30.01 13.06
N PHE A 129 8.64 -28.71 12.83
CA PHE A 129 7.69 -28.14 11.87
C PHE A 129 8.45 -27.52 10.69
N PRO A 130 8.05 -27.82 9.43
CA PRO A 130 8.66 -27.19 8.26
C PRO A 130 8.35 -25.69 8.20
N GLU A 131 9.32 -24.88 7.77
CA GLU A 131 9.11 -23.45 7.53
C GLU A 131 8.02 -23.24 6.48
N PRO A 132 6.94 -22.50 6.76
CA PRO A 132 5.87 -22.22 5.81
C PRO A 132 6.37 -21.45 4.58
N PHE A 133 7.51 -20.78 4.72
CA PHE A 133 8.18 -20.00 3.69
C PHE A 133 9.62 -20.52 3.56
N PRO A 134 9.88 -21.57 2.76
CA PRO A 134 11.21 -22.18 2.65
C PRO A 134 12.29 -21.21 2.13
N ASP A 135 11.89 -20.13 1.46
CA ASP A 135 12.78 -19.08 0.96
C ASP A 135 13.02 -17.93 1.97
N ALA A 136 12.28 -17.93 3.10
CA ALA A 136 12.51 -17.00 4.20
C ALA A 136 13.66 -17.53 5.06
N ALA A 137 14.73 -16.73 5.20
CA ALA A 137 15.84 -17.09 6.05
C ALA A 137 15.35 -17.32 7.51
N PRO A 138 15.82 -18.35 8.21
CA PRO A 138 15.43 -18.61 9.60
C PRO A 138 15.88 -17.44 10.47
N ARG A 139 14.92 -16.67 10.99
CA ARG A 139 15.18 -15.50 11.84
C ARG A 139 15.33 -15.96 13.29
N ARG A 140 16.56 -15.95 13.81
CA ARG A 140 16.81 -16.07 15.26
C ARG A 140 16.31 -14.80 15.93
N LEU A 141 15.24 -14.91 16.70
CA LEU A 141 14.89 -13.92 17.72
C LEU A 141 16.04 -13.90 18.74
N LEU A 142 16.72 -12.76 18.85
CA LEU A 142 17.60 -12.45 19.97
C LEU A 142 16.76 -12.16 21.22
#